data_AF-A0A960LX64-F1
#
_entry.id   AF-A0A960LX64-F1
#
_cell.length_a   1.000
_cell.length_b   1.000
_cell.length_c   1.000
_cell.angle_alpha   90.00
_cell.angle_beta   90.00
_cell.angle_gamma   90.00
#
_symmetry.space_group_name_H-M   'P 1'
#
loop_
_entity.id
_entity.type
_entity.pdbx_description
1 polymer ?
#
loop_
_entity_poly.entity_id
_entity_poly.type
_entity_poly.pdbx_seq_one_letter_code
_entity_poly.pdbx_strand_id
1 'polypeptide(L)'
;KTPFGYGQRAIQDSDKLNLPAPLEVEILKALDGPFETIIVYHLTNMGRQSIRLYPNALKRSEDSWVFLNARELGYREGALCILSKPKEEV
;
A
#
# COMPACT_ATOMS: atom_id res chain seq x y z
N LYS A 1 14.25 -6.00 6.25
CA LYS A 1 14.15 -7.32 6.91
C LYS A 1 12.67 -7.62 7.14
N THR A 2 12.24 -8.87 6.99
CA THR A 2 10.83 -9.26 7.25
C THR A 2 10.57 -9.26 8.76
N PRO A 3 9.44 -8.72 9.25
CA PRO A 3 9.13 -8.75 10.68
C PRO A 3 9.02 -10.19 11.21
N PHE A 4 9.32 -10.40 12.50
CA PHE A 4 9.21 -11.71 13.13
C PHE A 4 7.75 -12.19 13.11
N GLY A 5 7.54 -13.46 12.76
CA GLY A 5 6.20 -14.04 12.57
C GLY A 5 5.56 -13.81 11.20
N TYR A 6 6.19 -13.02 10.32
CA TYR A 6 5.69 -12.77 8.97
C TYR A 6 6.43 -13.62 7.94
N GLY A 7 5.66 -14.25 7.04
CA GLY A 7 6.16 -14.90 5.84
C GLY A 7 5.87 -14.04 4.61
N GLN A 8 6.80 -13.94 3.66
CA GLN A 8 6.47 -13.36 2.37
C GLN A 8 5.62 -14.36 1.58
N ARG A 9 4.49 -13.89 1.02
CA ARG A 9 3.64 -14.68 0.12
C ARG A 9 3.71 -14.18 -1.31
N ALA A 10 3.20 -14.98 -2.25
CA ALA A 10 3.03 -14.54 -3.63
C ALA A 10 2.03 -13.39 -3.70
N ILE A 11 2.31 -12.42 -4.58
CA ILE A 11 1.38 -11.32 -4.90
C ILE A 11 0.22 -11.91 -5.71
N GLN A 12 -1.00 -11.53 -5.34
CA GLN A 12 -2.24 -11.97 -5.97
C GLN A 12 -2.92 -10.78 -6.64
N ASP A 13 -3.83 -11.04 -7.58
CA ASP A 13 -4.58 -9.97 -8.25
C ASP A 13 -5.47 -9.17 -7.28
N SER A 14 -5.95 -9.80 -6.20
CA SER A 14 -6.69 -9.15 -5.12
C SER A 14 -5.88 -8.10 -4.34
N ASP A 15 -4.55 -8.16 -4.43
CA ASP A 15 -3.64 -7.19 -3.82
C ASP A 15 -3.53 -5.90 -4.62
N LYS A 16 -4.02 -5.86 -5.86
CA LYS A 16 -3.96 -4.64 -6.69
C LYS A 16 -4.71 -3.50 -6.04
N LEU A 17 -4.08 -2.33 -5.95
CA LEU A 17 -4.67 -1.09 -5.49
C LEU A 17 -4.88 -0.16 -6.68
N ASN A 18 -6.15 0.03 -7.03
CA ASN A 18 -6.55 0.93 -8.11
C ASN A 18 -6.71 2.33 -7.53
N LEU A 19 -5.77 3.21 -7.86
CA LEU A 19 -5.85 4.64 -7.56
C LEU A 19 -6.15 5.41 -8.85
N PRO A 20 -6.86 6.55 -8.76
CA PRO A 20 -7.09 7.39 -9.92
C PRO A 20 -5.77 7.91 -10.50
N ALA A 21 -5.76 8.11 -11.81
CA ALA A 21 -4.68 8.83 -12.47
C ALA A 21 -4.49 10.21 -11.81
N PRO A 22 -3.26 10.72 -11.73
CA PRO A 22 -2.05 10.23 -12.40
C PRO A 22 -1.13 9.38 -11.51
N LEU A 23 -1.65 8.74 -10.45
CA LEU A 23 -0.86 7.85 -9.62
C LEU A 23 -0.67 6.49 -10.30
N GLU A 24 0.58 6.09 -10.44
CA GLU A 24 0.96 4.72 -10.79
C GLU A 24 1.26 3.94 -9.51
N VAL A 25 0.83 2.67 -9.47
CA VAL A 25 0.91 1.82 -8.29
C VAL A 25 1.64 0.53 -8.63
N GLU A 26 2.73 0.27 -7.93
CA GLU A 26 3.47 -0.98 -8.00
C GLU A 26 3.35 -1.73 -6.67
N ILE A 27 3.07 -3.04 -6.71
CA ILE A 27 3.10 -3.89 -5.52
C ILE A 27 4.52 -4.40 -5.33
N LEU A 28 5.16 -4.04 -4.22
CA LEU A 28 6.51 -4.49 -3.90
C LEU A 28 6.49 -5.82 -3.17
N LYS A 29 5.59 -5.98 -2.18
CA LYS A 29 5.56 -7.15 -1.30
C LYS A 29 4.15 -7.44 -0.79
N ALA A 30 3.89 -8.72 -0.58
CA ALA A 30 2.78 -9.21 0.23
C ALA A 30 3.35 -10.07 1.36
N LEU A 31 3.01 -9.73 2.60
CA LEU A 31 3.45 -10.41 3.81
C LEU A 31 2.24 -10.98 4.52
N ASP A 32 2.33 -12.23 4.93
CA ASP A 32 1.32 -12.91 5.71
C ASP A 32 1.83 -13.08 7.14
N GLY A 33 1.14 -12.45 8.09
CA GLY A 33 1.48 -12.47 9.51
C GLY A 33 0.53 -13.35 10.32
N PRO A 34 0.73 -13.42 11.65
CA PRO A 34 -0.14 -14.20 12.53
C PRO A 34 -1.54 -13.60 12.66
N PHE A 35 -1.68 -12.26 12.56
CA PHE A 35 -2.95 -11.55 12.80
C PHE A 35 -3.43 -10.71 11.60
N GLU A 36 -2.54 -10.41 10.67
CA GLU A 36 -2.83 -9.50 9.56
C GLU A 36 -2.06 -9.92 8.30
N THR A 37 -2.58 -9.52 7.15
CA THR A 37 -1.85 -9.50 5.88
C THR A 37 -1.41 -8.06 5.61
N ILE A 38 -0.14 -7.88 5.24
CA ILE A 38 0.43 -6.57 4.93
C ILE A 38 0.81 -6.53 3.46
N ILE A 39 0.32 -5.54 2.72
CA ILE A 39 0.73 -5.27 1.33
C ILE A 39 1.52 -3.97 1.29
N VAL A 40 2.69 -4.02 0.66
CA VAL A 40 3.59 -2.88 0.48
C VAL A 40 3.53 -2.45 -0.97
N TYR A 41 3.20 -1.18 -1.19
CA TYR A 41 3.11 -0.55 -2.49
C TYR A 41 4.15 0.55 -2.63
N HIS A 42 4.56 0.79 -3.88
CA HIS A 42 5.23 2.01 -4.30
C HIS A 42 4.27 2.82 -5.16
N LEU A 43 3.97 4.04 -4.73
CA LEU A 43 3.11 4.98 -5.43
C LEU A 43 3.98 6.00 -6.14
N THR A 44 3.79 6.20 -7.45
CA THR A 44 4.53 7.19 -8.22
C THR A 44 3.57 8.19 -8.83
N ASN A 45 3.83 9.50 -8.67
CA ASN A 45 3.04 10.52 -9.36
C ASN A 45 3.56 10.72 -10.79
N MET A 46 2.79 10.31 -11.79
CA MET A 46 3.14 10.50 -13.20
C MET A 46 2.59 11.81 -13.78
N GLY A 47 1.88 12.59 -12.97
CA GLY A 47 1.35 13.90 -13.32
C GLY A 47 2.37 15.01 -13.12
N ARG A 48 2.28 16.05 -13.94
CA ARG A 48 3.19 17.22 -13.85
C ARG A 48 2.94 18.11 -12.63
N GLN A 49 1.82 17.93 -11.94
CA GLN A 49 1.45 18.69 -10.74
C GLN A 49 1.68 17.86 -9.49
N SER A 50 2.00 18.51 -8.38
CA SER A 50 2.10 17.84 -7.09
C SER A 50 0.74 17.33 -6.61
N ILE A 51 0.73 16.15 -5.99
CA ILE A 51 -0.47 15.52 -5.44
C ILE A 51 -0.28 15.31 -3.95
N ARG A 52 -1.30 15.66 -3.17
CA ARG A 52 -1.34 15.34 -1.75
C ARG A 52 -1.94 13.95 -1.53
N LEU A 53 -1.23 13.16 -0.72
CA LEU A 53 -1.66 11.84 -0.31
C LEU A 53 -2.29 11.93 1.08
N TYR A 54 -3.49 11.38 1.19
CA TYR A 54 -4.20 11.27 2.45
C TYR A 54 -4.37 9.79 2.78
N PRO A 55 -3.91 9.31 3.95
CA PRO A 55 -4.02 7.91 4.31
C PRO A 55 -5.46 7.39 4.18
N ASN A 56 -6.44 8.16 4.65
CA ASN A 56 -7.86 7.80 4.57
C ASN A 56 -8.39 7.66 3.13
N ALA A 57 -7.78 8.33 2.14
CA ALA A 57 -8.17 8.20 0.75
C ALA A 57 -7.59 6.94 0.08
N LEU A 58 -6.55 6.36 0.66
CA LEU A 58 -5.90 5.14 0.18
C LEU A 58 -6.38 3.87 0.91
N LYS A 59 -6.99 4.06 2.09
CA LYS A 59 -7.52 3.00 2.93
C LYS A 59 -8.84 2.47 2.36
N ARG A 60 -8.94 1.16 2.17
CA ARG A 60 -10.20 0.45 1.84
C ARG A 60 -11.00 0.17 3.10
N SER A 61 -12.28 -0.18 2.93
CA SER A 61 -13.16 -0.52 4.06
C SER A 61 -12.67 -1.71 4.88
N GLU A 62 -12.00 -2.66 4.24
CA GLU A 62 -11.45 -3.88 4.84
C GLU A 62 -10.07 -3.68 5.49
N ASP A 63 -9.40 -2.55 5.26
CA ASP A 63 -8.06 -2.32 5.78
C ASP A 63 -8.14 -1.88 7.27
N SER A 64 -7.30 -2.45 8.12
CA SER A 64 -7.17 -2.05 9.53
C SER A 64 -6.47 -0.70 9.66
N TRP A 65 -5.33 -0.56 8.99
CA TRP A 65 -4.50 0.64 9.04
C TRP A 65 -3.73 0.85 7.73
N VAL A 66 -3.28 2.08 7.53
CA VAL A 66 -2.50 2.53 6.38
C VAL A 66 -1.32 3.36 6.87
N PHE A 67 -0.15 3.12 6.30
CA PHE A 67 1.04 3.93 6.53
C PHE A 67 1.52 4.54 5.22
N LEU A 68 1.90 5.82 5.27
CA LEU A 68 2.53 6.55 4.18
C LEU A 68 3.80 7.21 4.68
N ASN A 69 4.90 7.06 3.93
CA ASN A 69 6.14 7.75 4.25
C ASN A 69 6.20 9.20 3.73
N ALA A 70 5.29 9.59 2.83
CA ALA A 70 5.21 10.93 2.27
C ALA A 70 3.74 11.39 2.17
N ARG A 71 3.52 12.69 2.33
CA ARG A 71 2.18 13.33 2.26
C ARG A 71 1.94 14.09 0.97
N GLU A 72 2.98 14.32 0.19
CA GLU A 72 2.92 15.01 -1.09
C GLU A 72 3.92 14.37 -2.03
N LEU A 73 3.54 14.25 -3.30
CA LEU A 73 4.39 13.74 -4.38
C LEU A 73 4.40 14.74 -5.53
N GLY A 74 5.56 15.30 -5.84
CA GLY A 74 5.84 16.00 -7.09
C GLY A 74 5.92 15.05 -8.29
N TYR A 75 6.21 15.59 -9.48
CA TYR A 75 6.31 14.78 -10.70
C TYR A 75 7.45 13.75 -10.60
N ARG A 76 7.10 12.48 -10.85
CA ARG A 76 7.95 11.28 -10.74
C ARG A 76 8.50 10.99 -9.35
N GLU A 77 8.00 11.69 -8.32
CA GLU A 77 8.33 11.33 -6.95
C GLU A 77 7.54 10.08 -6.53
N GLY A 78 8.16 9.31 -5.63
CA GLY A 78 7.65 8.04 -5.14
C GLY A 78 7.39 8.04 -3.64
N ALA A 79 6.33 7.34 -3.21
CA ALA A 79 6.01 7.09 -1.81
C ALA A 79 5.86 5.58 -1.55
N LEU A 80 6.27 5.15 -0.37
CA LEU A 80 5.87 3.86 0.18
C LEU A 80 4.50 3.99 0.83
N CYS A 81 3.59 3.13 0.42
CA CYS A 81 2.28 2.94 1.03
C CYS A 81 2.19 1.51 1.55
N ILE A 82 1.76 1.35 2.80
CA ILE A 82 1.59 0.04 3.42
C ILE A 82 0.15 -0.06 3.89
N LEU A 83 -0.55 -1.10 3.45
CA LEU A 83 -1.91 -1.41 3.90
C LEU A 83 -1.89 -2.71 4.69
N SER A 84 -2.58 -2.72 5.83
CA SER A 84 -2.84 -3.92 6.59
C SER A 84 -4.31 -4.31 6.47
N LYS A 85 -4.55 -5.61 6.30
CA LYS A 85 -5.86 -6.25 6.38
C LYS A 85 -5.85 -7.22 7.55
N PRO A 86 -6.85 -7.17 8.46
CA PRO A 86 -6.95 -8.18 9.49
C PRO A 86 -7.20 -9.54 8.85
N LYS A 87 -6.66 -10.61 9.44
CA LYS A 87 -7.14 -11.95 9.10
C LYS A 87 -8.52 -12.11 9.72
N GLU A 88 -9.48 -12.63 8.96
CA GLU A 88 -10.73 -13.09 9.55
C GLU A 88 -10.39 -14.16 10.59
N GLU A 89 -10.87 -13.98 11.82
CA GLU A 89 -10.79 -15.03 12.83
C GLU A 89 -11.62 -16.21 12.34
N VAL A 90 -10.98 -17.38 12.21
CA VAL A 90 -11.65 -18.65 11.92
C VAL A 90 -12.30 -19.18 13.19
#